data_AF-Q28CW1-F1
#
_entry.id   AF-Q28CW1-F1
#
_cell.length_a   1.000
_cell.length_b   1.000
_cell.length_c   1.000
_cell.angle_alpha   90.00
_cell.angle_beta   90.00
_cell.angle_gamma   90.00
#
_symmetry.space_group_name_H-M   'P 1'
#
loop_
_entity.id
_entity.type
_entity.pdbx_description
1 polymer ?
#
loop_
_entity_poly.entity_id
_entity_poly.type
_entity_poly.pdbx_seq_one_letter_code
_entity_poly.pdbx_strand_id
1 'polypeptide(L)'
;MQIESLTEELAYLKKNHEEEMMHAKSQSAGKVSVEMDAAPGVDLTNILNNMRADYEILAEKNRRDAELWFTQKSGELKKEISVGVEQVQASKSEITELKRSLQSLEIELQSQLAMKQSVEGNLNELQGFYSAQLLQIQNTISSLEEQLLQIRSDMEHQNMEYKQLLDIKTRLEMEIETYRRLLDGELGQMTTVSKASSLESSSESSSTTTTRTRTVKTIVEEVVDGKVVSSTVS
;
A
#
# COMPACT_ATOMS: atom_id res chain seq x y z
N MET A 1 -77.96 140.76 27.97
CA MET A 1 -78.23 139.81 29.06
C MET A 1 -78.22 138.32 28.66
N GLN A 2 -78.09 137.92 27.38
CA GLN A 2 -77.82 136.50 27.04
C GLN A 2 -76.32 136.19 26.82
N ILE A 3 -75.50 137.18 26.48
CA ILE A 3 -74.06 136.95 26.25
C ILE A 3 -73.32 136.74 27.59
N GLU A 4 -73.67 137.49 28.63
CA GLU A 4 -73.09 137.32 29.98
C GLU A 4 -73.45 135.98 30.62
N SER A 5 -74.69 135.48 30.44
CA SER A 5 -75.07 134.17 30.98
C SER A 5 -74.32 133.03 30.29
N LEU A 6 -74.11 133.12 28.96
CA LEU A 6 -73.32 132.13 28.24
C LEU A 6 -71.84 132.17 28.65
N THR A 7 -71.28 133.35 28.95
CA THR A 7 -69.89 133.44 29.44
C THR A 7 -69.74 132.88 30.85
N GLU A 8 -70.76 133.05 31.70
CA GLU A 8 -70.77 132.48 33.05
C GLU A 8 -70.95 130.95 33.02
N GLU A 9 -71.80 130.43 32.13
CA GLU A 9 -71.97 128.99 31.92
C GLU A 9 -70.71 128.33 31.33
N LEU A 10 -70.00 129.00 30.42
CA LEU A 10 -68.71 128.53 29.91
C LEU A 10 -67.62 128.52 30.99
N ALA A 11 -67.59 129.54 31.84
CA ALA A 11 -66.67 129.60 32.97
C ALA A 11 -66.97 128.49 34.00
N TYR A 12 -68.25 128.20 34.23
CA TYR A 12 -68.68 127.14 35.11
C TYR A 12 -68.34 125.75 34.56
N LEU A 13 -68.59 125.48 33.27
CA LEU A 13 -68.20 124.22 32.62
C LEU A 13 -66.67 124.02 32.63
N LYS A 14 -65.91 125.09 32.39
CA LYS A 14 -64.44 125.02 32.37
C LYS A 14 -63.88 124.72 33.76
N LYS A 15 -64.41 125.35 34.80
CA LYS A 15 -64.05 125.07 36.19
C LYS A 15 -64.41 123.65 36.59
N ASN A 16 -65.59 123.17 36.21
CA ASN A 16 -66.04 121.82 36.51
C ASN A 16 -65.17 120.76 35.80
N HIS A 17 -64.80 120.99 34.54
CA HIS A 17 -63.88 120.12 33.82
C HIS A 17 -62.47 120.09 34.45
N GLU A 18 -62.01 121.23 34.97
CA GLU A 18 -60.72 121.33 35.65
C GLU A 18 -60.71 120.62 37.00
N GLU A 19 -61.82 120.68 37.76
CA GLU A 19 -62.02 119.90 38.98
C GLU A 19 -62.12 118.39 38.69
N GLU A 20 -62.86 117.96 37.65
CA GLU A 20 -62.91 116.55 37.23
C GLU A 20 -61.56 116.01 36.76
N MET A 21 -60.78 116.80 36.02
CA MET A 21 -59.41 116.44 35.62
C MET A 21 -58.47 116.33 36.82
N MET A 22 -58.62 117.20 37.82
CA MET A 22 -57.87 117.10 39.08
C MET A 22 -58.25 115.85 39.88
N HIS A 23 -59.54 115.48 39.93
CA HIS A 23 -60.00 114.25 40.58
C HIS A 23 -59.54 112.98 39.84
N ALA A 24 -59.57 112.96 38.50
CA ALA A 24 -59.04 111.85 37.70
C ALA A 24 -57.52 111.71 37.87
N LYS A 25 -56.80 112.83 38.01
CA LYS A 25 -55.35 112.85 38.22
C LYS A 25 -54.96 112.45 39.65
N SER A 26 -55.80 112.69 40.66
CA SER A 26 -55.55 112.23 42.03
C SER A 26 -55.90 110.74 42.23
N GLN A 27 -56.85 110.18 41.49
CA GLN A 27 -57.09 108.72 41.44
C GLN A 27 -55.93 107.94 40.78
N SER A 28 -55.07 108.60 40.00
CA SER A 28 -53.87 108.00 39.39
C SER A 28 -52.67 107.90 40.36
N ALA A 29 -52.78 108.35 41.61
CA ALA A 29 -51.67 108.39 42.56
C ALA A 29 -51.55 107.12 43.45
N GLY A 30 -52.20 106.02 43.08
CA GLY A 30 -52.04 104.70 43.71
C GLY A 30 -50.99 103.84 43.01
N LYS A 31 -49.77 104.36 42.78
CA LYS A 31 -48.66 103.56 42.25
C LYS A 31 -48.02 102.77 43.39
N VAL A 32 -48.66 101.68 43.80
CA VAL A 32 -48.03 100.65 44.64
C VAL A 32 -46.99 99.95 43.76
N SER A 33 -45.73 100.31 43.94
CA SER A 33 -44.60 99.56 43.38
C SER A 33 -44.44 98.28 44.19
N VAL A 34 -45.06 97.19 43.75
CA VAL A 34 -44.73 95.85 44.21
C VAL A 34 -43.51 95.42 43.40
N GLU A 35 -42.31 95.54 43.97
CA GLU A 35 -41.15 94.77 43.50
C GLU A 35 -41.42 93.30 43.83
N MET A 36 -42.19 92.64 42.96
CA MET A 36 -42.25 91.20 42.93
C MET A 36 -40.95 90.77 42.25
N ASP A 37 -40.01 90.27 43.05
CA ASP A 37 -38.79 89.59 42.58
C ASP A 37 -39.22 88.41 41.71
N ALA A 38 -39.41 88.67 40.42
CA ALA A 38 -39.65 87.63 39.43
C ALA A 38 -38.32 86.89 39.29
N ALA A 39 -38.22 85.73 39.93
CA ALA A 39 -37.11 84.81 39.74
C ALA A 39 -36.76 84.76 38.24
N PRO A 40 -35.48 84.92 37.88
CA PRO A 40 -35.06 85.12 36.50
C PRO A 40 -35.68 84.03 35.62
N GLY A 41 -36.36 84.46 34.56
CA GLY A 41 -37.08 83.55 33.66
C GLY A 41 -36.17 82.41 33.24
N VAL A 42 -36.63 81.19 33.45
CA VAL A 42 -35.88 79.97 33.10
C VAL A 42 -35.45 80.07 31.63
N ASP A 43 -34.15 80.14 31.39
CA ASP A 43 -33.58 80.29 30.05
C ASP A 43 -33.78 78.99 29.26
N LEU A 44 -34.91 78.93 28.57
CA LEU A 44 -35.35 77.78 27.79
C LEU A 44 -34.35 77.47 26.67
N THR A 45 -33.66 78.48 26.14
CA THR A 45 -32.64 78.31 25.10
C THR A 45 -31.43 77.57 25.64
N ASN A 46 -30.98 77.89 26.86
CA ASN A 46 -29.88 77.18 27.50
C ASN A 46 -30.27 75.72 27.84
N ILE A 47 -31.50 75.47 28.30
CA ILE A 47 -31.99 74.10 28.55
C ILE A 47 -32.09 73.29 27.26
N LEU A 48 -32.59 73.88 26.16
CA LEU A 48 -32.66 73.22 24.87
C LEU A 48 -31.27 72.87 24.32
N ASN A 49 -30.29 73.78 24.48
CA ASN A 49 -28.91 73.56 24.06
C ASN A 49 -28.23 72.46 24.91
N ASN A 50 -28.45 72.44 26.22
CA ASN A 50 -27.95 71.35 27.08
C ASN A 50 -28.58 70.00 26.69
N MET A 51 -29.91 69.94 26.49
CA MET A 51 -30.54 68.72 26.00
C MET A 51 -29.94 68.27 24.65
N ARG A 52 -29.67 69.21 23.74
CA ARG A 52 -29.05 68.90 22.45
C ARG A 52 -27.63 68.35 22.62
N ALA A 53 -26.83 68.95 23.52
CA ALA A 53 -25.49 68.47 23.84
C ALA A 53 -25.53 67.06 24.46
N ASP A 54 -26.46 66.78 25.37
CA ASP A 54 -26.65 65.46 25.97
C ASP A 54 -27.03 64.41 24.92
N TYR A 55 -27.92 64.76 23.98
CA TYR A 55 -28.27 63.87 22.86
C TYR A 55 -27.11 63.66 21.89
N GLU A 56 -26.30 64.68 21.61
CA GLU A 56 -25.11 64.56 20.76
C GLU A 56 -24.11 63.58 21.39
N ILE A 57 -23.85 63.71 22.70
CA ILE A 57 -22.99 62.78 23.45
C ILE A 57 -23.56 61.36 23.41
N LEU A 58 -24.87 61.20 23.61
CA LEU A 58 -25.52 59.89 23.57
C LEU A 58 -25.47 59.26 22.17
N ALA A 59 -25.68 60.05 21.12
CA ALA A 59 -25.59 59.61 19.73
C ALA A 59 -24.16 59.22 19.36
N GLU A 60 -23.17 60.03 19.78
CA GLU A 60 -21.76 59.73 19.53
C GLU A 60 -21.30 58.49 20.30
N LYS A 61 -21.74 58.33 21.55
CA LYS A 61 -21.50 57.11 22.32
C LYS A 61 -22.14 55.88 21.65
N ASN A 62 -23.39 55.97 21.23
CA ASN A 62 -24.08 54.89 20.53
C ASN A 62 -23.35 54.50 19.23
N ARG A 63 -22.94 55.49 18.43
CA ARG A 63 -22.14 55.28 17.22
C ARG A 63 -20.84 54.55 17.54
N ARG A 64 -20.10 54.99 18.56
CA ARG A 64 -18.83 54.38 18.97
C ARG A 64 -19.04 52.94 19.45
N ASP A 65 -20.06 52.70 20.26
CA ASP A 65 -20.39 51.37 20.77
C ASP A 65 -20.80 50.42 19.63
N ALA A 66 -21.53 50.91 18.63
CA ALA A 66 -21.88 50.15 17.43
C ALA A 66 -20.65 49.83 16.55
N GLU A 67 -19.75 50.80 16.35
CA GLU A 67 -18.48 50.60 15.63
C GLU A 67 -17.59 49.57 16.36
N LEU A 68 -17.47 49.66 17.68
CA LEU A 68 -16.73 48.69 18.50
C LEU A 68 -17.35 47.30 18.42
N TRP A 69 -18.67 47.20 18.52
CA TRP A 69 -19.37 45.92 18.40
C TRP A 69 -19.19 45.29 17.02
N PHE A 70 -19.30 46.09 15.96
CA PHE A 70 -19.10 45.63 14.58
C PHE A 70 -17.66 45.18 14.33
N THR A 71 -16.67 45.94 14.79
CA THR A 71 -15.26 45.59 14.63
C THR A 71 -14.90 44.34 15.43
N GLN A 72 -15.42 44.19 16.64
CA GLN A 72 -15.26 42.97 17.43
C GLN A 72 -15.85 41.76 16.70
N LYS A 73 -17.12 41.83 16.28
CA LYS A 73 -17.80 40.71 15.61
C LYS A 73 -17.18 40.36 14.27
N SER A 74 -16.77 41.37 13.50
CA SER A 74 -16.07 41.16 12.23
C SER A 74 -14.67 40.59 12.45
N GLY A 75 -13.98 40.98 13.52
CA GLY A 75 -12.70 40.40 13.92
C GLY A 75 -12.80 38.92 14.32
N GLU A 76 -13.81 38.58 15.12
CA GLU A 76 -14.13 37.19 15.50
C GLU A 76 -14.41 36.34 14.26
N LEU A 77 -15.30 36.82 13.37
CA LEU A 77 -15.64 36.12 12.13
C LEU A 77 -14.42 35.94 11.22
N LYS A 78 -13.58 36.98 11.07
CA LYS A 78 -12.37 36.89 10.25
C LYS A 78 -11.38 35.87 10.80
N LYS A 79 -11.26 35.78 12.13
CA LYS A 79 -10.42 34.76 12.78
C LYS A 79 -10.97 33.36 12.52
N GLU A 80 -12.28 33.16 12.67
CA GLU A 80 -12.93 31.88 12.39
C GLU A 80 -12.78 31.47 10.92
N ILE A 81 -12.95 32.40 9.98
CA ILE A 81 -12.70 32.16 8.55
C ILE A 81 -11.23 31.79 8.32
N SER A 82 -10.27 32.49 8.92
CA SER A 82 -8.85 32.16 8.77
C SER A 82 -8.53 30.74 9.24
N VAL A 83 -9.04 30.36 10.42
CA VAL A 83 -8.89 28.99 10.96
C VAL A 83 -9.57 27.97 10.05
N GLY A 84 -10.77 28.26 9.55
CA GLY A 84 -11.48 27.39 8.61
C GLY A 84 -10.71 27.19 7.31
N VAL A 85 -10.11 28.25 6.75
CA VAL A 85 -9.27 28.19 5.55
C VAL A 85 -8.01 27.36 5.81
N GLU A 86 -7.33 27.58 6.93
CA GLU A 86 -6.16 26.79 7.33
C GLU A 86 -6.50 25.30 7.47
N GLN A 87 -7.62 24.97 8.13
CA GLN A 87 -8.08 23.60 8.28
C GLN A 87 -8.39 22.95 6.93
N VAL A 88 -9.10 23.64 6.04
CA VAL A 88 -9.41 23.15 4.69
C VAL A 88 -8.12 22.93 3.89
N GLN A 89 -7.16 23.84 4.00
CA GLN A 89 -5.89 23.72 3.32
C GLN A 89 -5.06 22.55 3.86
N ALA A 90 -5.03 22.34 5.18
CA ALA A 90 -4.37 21.22 5.82
C ALA A 90 -4.97 19.87 5.40
N SER A 91 -6.30 19.76 5.41
CA SER A 91 -7.00 18.56 4.94
C SER A 91 -6.75 18.32 3.44
N LYS A 92 -6.68 19.39 2.64
CA LYS A 92 -6.33 19.27 1.21
C LYS A 92 -4.90 18.76 1.01
N SER A 93 -3.92 19.25 1.76
CA SER A 93 -2.55 18.73 1.68
C SER A 93 -2.48 17.26 2.10
N GLU A 94 -3.14 16.88 3.18
CA GLU A 94 -3.20 15.49 3.66
C GLU A 94 -3.80 14.57 2.59
N ILE A 95 -4.91 14.96 1.96
CA ILE A 95 -5.50 14.20 0.84
C ILE A 95 -4.50 14.05 -0.31
N THR A 96 -3.73 15.09 -0.65
CA THR A 96 -2.74 14.98 -1.73
C THR A 96 -1.55 14.09 -1.36
N GLU A 97 -1.12 14.09 -0.11
CA GLU A 97 -0.06 13.21 0.39
C GLU A 97 -0.51 11.75 0.42
N LEU A 98 -1.72 11.48 0.92
CA LEU A 98 -2.32 10.15 0.88
C LEU A 98 -2.47 9.63 -0.56
N LYS A 99 -2.89 10.49 -1.50
CA LYS A 99 -2.95 10.13 -2.92
C LYS A 99 -1.57 9.80 -3.50
N ARG A 100 -0.54 10.59 -3.18
CA ARG A 100 0.85 10.29 -3.60
C ARG A 100 1.35 8.98 -3.00
N SER A 101 1.08 8.75 -1.73
CA SER A 101 1.46 7.50 -1.04
C SER A 101 0.75 6.29 -1.67
N LEU A 102 -0.54 6.41 -1.99
CA LEU A 102 -1.29 5.35 -2.65
C LEU A 102 -0.69 5.04 -4.02
N GLN A 103 -0.43 6.06 -4.84
CA GLN A 103 0.20 5.87 -6.15
C GLN A 103 1.60 5.23 -6.03
N SER A 104 2.41 5.65 -5.07
CA SER A 104 3.72 5.06 -4.82
C SER A 104 3.60 3.57 -4.43
N LEU A 105 2.65 3.24 -3.57
CA LEU A 105 2.44 1.86 -3.12
C LEU A 105 1.87 0.98 -4.24
N GLU A 106 1.03 1.54 -5.11
CA GLU A 106 0.51 0.84 -6.28
C GLU A 106 1.62 0.56 -7.30
N ILE A 107 2.53 1.51 -7.53
CA ILE A 107 3.71 1.28 -8.38
C ILE A 107 4.62 0.21 -7.77
N GLU A 108 4.86 0.25 -6.46
CA GLU A 108 5.63 -0.79 -5.77
C GLU A 108 4.96 -2.16 -5.93
N LEU A 109 3.63 -2.25 -5.75
CA LEU A 109 2.89 -3.48 -5.97
C LEU A 109 3.04 -4.01 -7.39
N GLN A 110 2.92 -3.14 -8.41
CA GLN A 110 3.11 -3.55 -9.81
C GLN A 110 4.55 -4.01 -10.09
N SER A 111 5.54 -3.32 -9.52
CA SER A 111 6.96 -3.70 -9.57
C SER A 111 7.18 -5.11 -8.98
N GLN A 112 6.65 -5.36 -7.78
CA GLN A 112 6.76 -6.66 -7.11
C GLN A 112 6.04 -7.77 -7.88
N LEU A 113 4.88 -7.49 -8.47
CA LEU A 113 4.18 -8.46 -9.34
C LEU A 113 5.00 -8.80 -10.59
N ALA A 114 5.61 -7.80 -11.23
CA ALA A 114 6.49 -8.02 -12.38
C ALA A 114 7.74 -8.82 -12.00
N MET A 115 8.35 -8.52 -10.86
CA MET A 115 9.49 -9.27 -10.32
C MET A 115 9.11 -10.72 -10.03
N LYS A 116 7.98 -10.94 -9.35
CA LYS A 116 7.44 -12.28 -9.09
C LYS A 116 7.26 -13.05 -10.39
N GLN A 117 6.58 -12.47 -11.38
CA GLN A 117 6.35 -13.11 -12.67
C GLN A 117 7.65 -13.47 -13.38
N SER A 118 8.66 -12.60 -13.33
CA SER A 118 9.98 -12.88 -13.90
C SER A 118 10.67 -14.06 -13.22
N VAL A 119 10.64 -14.13 -11.89
CA VAL A 119 11.26 -15.23 -11.14
C VAL A 119 10.52 -16.55 -11.38
N GLU A 120 9.18 -16.54 -11.36
CA GLU A 120 8.36 -17.71 -11.68
C GLU A 120 8.58 -18.18 -13.13
N GLY A 121 8.71 -17.25 -14.07
CA GLY A 121 9.07 -17.53 -15.46
C GLY A 121 10.42 -18.24 -15.56
N ASN A 122 11.46 -17.67 -14.95
CA ASN A 122 12.80 -18.27 -14.92
C ASN A 122 12.81 -19.66 -14.26
N LEU A 123 12.05 -19.84 -13.18
CA LEU A 123 11.94 -21.13 -12.50
C LEU A 123 11.30 -22.18 -13.41
N ASN A 124 10.21 -21.83 -14.09
CA ASN A 124 9.52 -22.72 -15.02
C ASN A 124 10.40 -23.08 -16.22
N GLU A 125 11.12 -22.09 -16.79
CA GLU A 125 12.09 -22.33 -17.85
C GLU A 125 13.17 -23.30 -17.38
N LEU A 126 13.79 -23.04 -16.23
CA LEU A 126 14.84 -23.89 -15.67
C LEU A 126 14.35 -25.31 -15.39
N GLN A 127 13.16 -25.46 -14.81
CA GLN A 127 12.52 -26.75 -14.60
C GLN A 127 12.28 -27.48 -15.93
N GLY A 128 11.83 -26.75 -16.96
CA GLY A 128 11.67 -27.28 -18.32
C GLY A 128 12.99 -27.77 -18.90
N PHE A 129 14.06 -26.99 -18.78
CA PHE A 129 15.41 -27.37 -19.22
C PHE A 129 15.92 -28.63 -18.51
N TYR A 130 15.80 -28.70 -17.18
CA TYR A 130 16.23 -29.88 -16.42
C TYR A 130 15.40 -31.13 -16.73
N SER A 131 14.08 -30.97 -16.90
CA SER A 131 13.20 -32.07 -17.32
C SER A 131 13.61 -32.62 -18.68
N ALA A 132 13.89 -31.73 -19.65
CA ALA A 132 14.37 -32.13 -20.97
C ALA A 132 15.75 -32.81 -20.91
N GLN A 133 16.68 -32.30 -20.09
CA GLN A 133 17.98 -32.91 -19.89
C GLN A 133 17.86 -34.31 -19.25
N LEU A 134 16.99 -34.47 -18.25
CA LEU A 134 16.75 -35.76 -17.61
C LEU A 134 16.16 -36.76 -18.62
N LEU A 135 15.21 -36.33 -19.46
CA LEU A 135 14.65 -37.14 -20.53
C LEU A 135 15.72 -37.58 -21.54
N GLN A 136 16.62 -36.67 -21.92
CA GLN A 136 17.73 -36.99 -22.81
C GLN A 136 18.67 -38.05 -22.21
N ILE A 137 19.02 -37.90 -20.93
CA ILE A 137 19.86 -38.87 -20.22
C ILE A 137 19.13 -40.22 -20.14
N GLN A 138 17.84 -40.22 -19.79
CA GLN A 138 17.03 -41.44 -19.74
C GLN A 138 16.99 -42.16 -21.09
N ASN A 139 16.79 -41.44 -22.19
CA ASN A 139 16.83 -42.01 -23.54
C ASN A 139 18.19 -42.62 -23.88
N THR A 140 19.27 -41.97 -23.44
CA THR A 140 20.64 -42.48 -23.63
C THR A 140 20.85 -43.77 -22.84
N ILE A 141 20.41 -43.81 -21.59
CA ILE A 141 20.45 -45.01 -20.74
C ILE A 141 19.67 -46.14 -21.40
N SER A 142 18.43 -45.90 -21.81
CA SER A 142 17.59 -46.93 -22.45
C SER A 142 18.20 -47.46 -23.74
N SER A 143 18.82 -46.60 -24.56
CA SER A 143 19.53 -47.06 -25.76
C SER A 143 20.75 -47.94 -25.43
N LEU A 144 21.50 -47.59 -24.38
CA LEU A 144 22.64 -48.41 -23.94
C LEU A 144 22.19 -49.75 -23.32
N GLU A 145 21.09 -49.75 -22.56
CA GLU A 145 20.48 -50.96 -22.02
C GLU A 145 20.02 -51.90 -23.13
N GLU A 146 19.39 -51.36 -24.18
CA GLU A 146 19.00 -52.13 -25.37
C GLU A 146 20.21 -52.72 -26.10
N GLN A 147 21.27 -51.92 -26.31
CA GLN A 147 22.51 -52.42 -26.92
C GLN A 147 23.16 -53.54 -26.08
N LEU A 148 23.17 -53.41 -24.75
CA LEU A 148 23.68 -54.45 -23.85
C LEU A 148 22.85 -55.74 -23.94
N LEU A 149 21.53 -55.61 -24.00
CA LEU A 149 20.63 -56.75 -24.13
C LEU A 149 20.85 -57.46 -25.47
N GLN A 150 21.01 -56.70 -26.56
CA GLN A 150 21.32 -57.22 -27.88
C GLN A 150 22.63 -58.01 -27.89
N ILE A 151 23.72 -57.42 -27.38
CA ILE A 151 25.04 -58.10 -27.32
C ILE A 151 24.97 -59.37 -26.47
N ARG A 152 24.21 -59.34 -25.37
CA ARG A 152 24.02 -60.53 -24.53
C ARG A 152 23.28 -61.64 -25.28
N SER A 153 22.20 -61.30 -25.99
CA SER A 153 21.47 -62.26 -26.83
C SER A 153 22.36 -62.84 -27.92
N ASP A 154 23.15 -62.00 -28.61
CA ASP A 154 24.08 -62.44 -29.64
C ASP A 154 25.16 -63.37 -29.07
N MET A 155 25.68 -63.08 -27.87
CA MET A 155 26.65 -63.93 -27.18
C MET A 155 26.05 -65.28 -26.78
N GLU A 156 24.82 -65.30 -26.27
CA GLU A 156 24.10 -66.53 -25.93
C GLU A 156 23.85 -67.38 -27.18
N HIS A 157 23.48 -66.75 -28.31
CA HIS A 157 23.33 -67.42 -29.60
C HIS A 157 24.66 -68.03 -30.08
N GLN A 158 25.73 -67.23 -30.12
CA GLN A 158 27.07 -67.72 -30.51
C GLN A 158 27.52 -68.86 -29.60
N ASN A 159 27.30 -68.79 -28.29
CA ASN A 159 27.64 -69.86 -27.36
C ASN A 159 26.93 -71.17 -27.71
N MET A 160 25.66 -71.09 -28.11
CA MET A 160 24.88 -72.26 -28.52
C MET A 160 25.41 -72.85 -29.83
N GLU A 161 25.73 -72.02 -30.83
CA GLU A 161 26.37 -72.46 -32.08
C GLU A 161 27.73 -73.11 -31.83
N TYR A 162 28.56 -72.53 -30.95
CA TYR A 162 29.85 -73.10 -30.56
C TYR A 162 29.70 -74.47 -29.90
N LYS A 163 28.69 -74.66 -29.03
CA LYS A 163 28.41 -75.96 -28.41
C LYS A 163 27.99 -77.01 -29.44
N GLN A 164 27.14 -76.64 -30.40
CA GLN A 164 26.74 -77.54 -31.49
C GLN A 164 27.94 -77.92 -32.37
N LEU A 165 28.78 -76.96 -32.71
CA LEU A 165 29.98 -77.22 -33.51
C LEU A 165 30.97 -78.11 -32.76
N LEU A 166 31.12 -77.91 -31.44
CA LEU A 166 31.93 -78.76 -30.60
C LEU A 166 31.40 -80.19 -30.57
N ASP A 167 30.09 -80.39 -30.41
CA ASP A 167 29.46 -81.72 -30.44
C ASP A 167 29.73 -82.44 -31.78
N ILE A 168 29.50 -81.76 -32.91
CA ILE A 168 29.81 -82.29 -34.25
C ILE A 168 31.30 -82.65 -34.36
N LYS A 169 32.19 -81.77 -33.91
CA LYS A 169 33.64 -82.00 -33.92
C LYS A 169 34.02 -83.22 -33.10
N THR A 170 33.47 -83.38 -31.90
CA THR A 170 33.72 -84.58 -31.08
C THR A 170 33.19 -85.86 -31.73
N ARG A 171 32.04 -85.81 -32.42
CA ARG A 171 31.52 -86.95 -33.18
C ARG A 171 32.43 -87.33 -34.35
N LEU A 172 32.89 -86.35 -35.12
CA LEU A 172 33.83 -86.57 -36.21
C LEU A 172 35.17 -87.12 -35.71
N GLU A 173 35.67 -86.65 -34.56
CA GLU A 173 36.88 -87.20 -33.94
C GLU A 173 36.71 -88.66 -33.55
N MET A 174 35.55 -89.06 -33.02
CA MET A 174 35.24 -90.48 -32.77
C MET A 174 35.18 -91.28 -34.07
N GLU A 175 34.52 -90.77 -35.11
CA GLU A 175 34.46 -91.43 -36.43
C GLU A 175 35.87 -91.64 -37.00
N ILE A 176 36.74 -90.61 -36.97
CA ILE A 176 38.14 -90.72 -37.42
C ILE A 176 38.92 -91.78 -36.62
N GLU A 177 38.74 -91.83 -35.31
CA GLU A 177 39.41 -92.84 -34.46
C GLU A 177 38.94 -94.25 -34.81
N THR A 178 37.64 -94.45 -35.05
CA THR A 178 37.12 -95.73 -35.53
C THR A 178 37.65 -96.10 -36.91
N TYR A 179 37.74 -95.13 -37.85
CA TYR A 179 38.33 -95.37 -39.16
C TYR A 179 39.82 -95.75 -39.04
N ARG A 180 40.60 -95.08 -38.19
CA ARG A 180 42.00 -95.45 -37.92
C ARG A 180 42.12 -96.88 -37.41
N ARG A 181 41.29 -97.26 -36.42
CA ARG A 181 41.24 -98.62 -35.89
C ARG A 181 40.94 -99.70 -36.95
N LEU A 182 40.03 -99.39 -37.87
CA LEU A 182 39.70 -100.29 -38.99
C LEU A 182 40.86 -100.41 -40.00
N LEU A 183 41.55 -99.29 -40.31
CA LEU A 183 42.71 -99.28 -41.20
C LEU A 183 43.94 -99.96 -40.58
N ASP A 184 44.14 -99.84 -39.27
CA ASP A 184 45.24 -100.48 -38.52
C ASP A 184 45.01 -101.99 -38.31
N GLY A 185 43.90 -102.55 -38.83
CA GLY A 185 43.66 -103.99 -38.91
C GLY A 185 43.04 -104.64 -37.67
N GLU A 186 42.46 -103.86 -36.73
CA GLU A 186 41.91 -104.39 -35.47
C GLU A 186 40.51 -105.04 -35.60
N LEU A 187 40.15 -105.54 -36.79
CA LEU A 187 39.09 -106.55 -36.97
C LEU A 187 39.67 -107.97 -37.08
N GLY A 188 40.97 -108.14 -36.82
CA GLY A 188 41.67 -109.41 -36.81
C GLY A 188 42.08 -109.94 -35.43
N GLN A 189 41.32 -109.71 -34.34
CA GLN A 189 41.54 -110.44 -33.09
C GLN A 189 40.38 -110.31 -32.08
N MET A 190 39.28 -111.02 -32.36
CA MET A 190 38.48 -111.57 -31.28
C MET A 190 39.21 -112.82 -30.77
N THR A 191 40.09 -112.67 -29.77
CA THR A 191 40.51 -113.73 -28.84
C THR A 191 41.55 -113.21 -27.84
N THR A 192 41.16 -113.17 -26.57
CA THR A 192 42.04 -113.26 -25.38
C THR A 192 43.04 -112.09 -25.21
N VAL A 193 43.16 -111.37 -24.09
CA VAL A 193 43.36 -111.83 -22.72
C VAL A 193 43.08 -110.62 -21.81
N SER A 194 42.53 -110.93 -20.65
CA SER A 194 42.45 -110.11 -19.45
C SER A 194 43.65 -109.18 -19.24
N LYS A 195 43.40 -107.88 -19.03
CA LYS A 195 44.24 -107.07 -18.14
C LYS A 195 43.44 -105.94 -17.50
N ALA A 196 43.18 -106.12 -16.21
CA ALA A 196 42.84 -105.04 -15.30
C ALA A 196 44.04 -104.10 -15.15
N SER A 197 43.79 -102.80 -15.30
CA SER A 197 44.55 -101.68 -14.73
C SER A 197 43.70 -100.44 -15.00
N SER A 198 42.93 -99.97 -14.01
CA SER A 198 43.39 -98.93 -13.08
C SER A 198 43.92 -97.71 -13.83
N LEU A 199 43.11 -96.66 -13.91
CA LEU A 199 43.55 -95.27 -13.97
C LEU A 199 42.34 -94.39 -13.67
N GLU A 200 42.23 -94.03 -12.40
CA GLU A 200 41.52 -92.83 -12.00
C GLU A 200 42.23 -91.62 -12.60
N SER A 201 41.47 -90.74 -13.24
CA SER A 201 41.91 -89.39 -13.55
C SER A 201 40.83 -88.41 -13.08
N SER A 202 41.04 -87.97 -11.85
CA SER A 202 40.63 -86.69 -11.30
C SER A 202 40.81 -85.56 -12.31
N SER A 203 39.73 -84.82 -12.56
CA SER A 203 39.79 -83.46 -13.07
C SER A 203 38.71 -82.63 -12.39
N GLU A 204 39.04 -82.16 -11.19
CA GLU A 204 38.39 -81.01 -10.55
C GLU A 204 38.71 -79.76 -11.37
N SER A 205 37.76 -79.30 -12.17
CA SER A 205 37.76 -77.94 -12.69
C SER A 205 37.05 -77.02 -11.68
N SER A 206 37.79 -76.64 -10.64
CA SER A 206 37.46 -75.50 -9.77
C SER A 206 37.88 -74.22 -10.48
N SER A 207 36.97 -73.62 -11.25
CA SER A 207 37.09 -72.21 -11.63
C SER A 207 36.44 -71.37 -10.54
N THR A 208 37.31 -70.85 -9.68
CA THR A 208 36.99 -69.86 -8.64
C THR A 208 36.17 -68.71 -9.24
N THR A 209 34.91 -68.62 -8.84
CA THR A 209 34.07 -67.43 -9.00
C THR A 209 34.64 -66.34 -8.10
N THR A 210 35.39 -65.39 -8.67
CA THR A 210 35.72 -64.15 -7.97
C THR A 210 34.45 -63.30 -7.89
N THR A 211 33.69 -63.45 -6.82
CA THR A 211 32.60 -62.55 -6.45
C THR A 211 33.18 -61.19 -6.07
N ARG A 212 33.25 -60.28 -7.04
CA ARG A 212 33.58 -58.87 -6.80
C ARG A 212 32.37 -58.21 -6.11
N THR A 213 32.40 -58.13 -4.78
CA THR A 213 31.41 -57.37 -4.00
C THR A 213 31.62 -55.88 -4.25
N ARG A 214 30.60 -55.23 -4.83
CA ARG A 214 30.56 -53.80 -5.09
C ARG A 214 29.83 -53.16 -3.91
N THR A 215 30.55 -52.50 -3.01
CA THR A 215 29.94 -51.69 -1.94
C THR A 215 29.61 -50.31 -2.51
N VAL A 216 28.33 -49.94 -2.46
CA VAL A 216 27.86 -48.60 -2.81
C VAL A 216 27.95 -47.75 -1.55
N LYS A 217 28.78 -46.71 -1.58
CA LYS A 217 28.79 -45.66 -0.54
C LYS A 217 27.96 -44.51 -1.05
N THR A 218 26.93 -44.16 -0.30
CA THR A 218 26.05 -43.02 -0.62
C THR A 218 26.60 -41.80 0.12
N ILE A 219 27.01 -40.79 -0.64
CA ILE A 219 27.46 -39.51 -0.10
C ILE A 219 26.24 -38.59 -0.10
N VAL A 220 25.82 -38.14 1.08
CA VAL A 220 24.78 -37.12 1.22
C VAL A 220 25.49 -35.79 1.53
N GLU A 221 25.35 -34.84 0.61
CA GLU A 221 25.87 -33.47 0.77
C GLU A 221 24.70 -32.51 1.01
N GLU A 222 24.81 -31.72 2.08
CA GLU A 222 23.87 -30.64 2.36
C GLU A 222 24.49 -29.31 1.89
N VAL A 223 23.85 -28.65 0.93
CA VAL A 223 24.32 -27.42 0.30
C VAL A 223 23.34 -26.29 0.62
N VAL A 224 23.85 -25.23 1.25
CA VAL A 224 23.13 -23.97 1.48
C VAL A 224 23.94 -22.85 0.83
N ASP A 225 23.30 -22.02 0.00
CA ASP A 225 23.92 -20.90 -0.73
C ASP A 225 25.20 -21.26 -1.52
N GLY A 226 25.22 -22.46 -2.12
CA GLY A 226 26.32 -22.89 -3.00
C GLY A 226 27.62 -23.27 -2.27
N LYS A 227 27.62 -23.39 -0.93
CA LYS A 227 28.72 -23.97 -0.15
C LYS A 227 28.26 -25.25 0.56
N VAL A 228 29.07 -26.30 0.46
CA VAL A 228 28.86 -27.58 1.15
C VAL A 228 29.14 -27.36 2.64
N VAL A 229 28.11 -27.49 3.47
CA VAL A 229 28.18 -27.24 4.93
C VAL A 229 28.32 -28.52 5.76
N SER A 230 28.03 -29.69 5.19
CA SER A 230 28.24 -30.99 5.83
C SER A 230 28.40 -32.10 4.79
N SER A 231 29.32 -33.04 5.02
CA SER A 231 29.51 -34.25 4.22
C SER A 231 29.61 -35.45 5.14
N THR A 232 28.68 -36.40 5.01
CA THR A 232 28.69 -37.67 5.76
C THR A 232 28.69 -38.83 4.77
N VAL A 233 29.64 -39.75 4.95
CA VAL A 233 29.78 -40.97 4.15
C VAL A 233 29.24 -42.14 4.96
N SER A 234 28.16 -42.78 4.47
CA SER A 234 27.65 -44.04 5.03
C SER A 234 28.02 -45.24 4.18
#